data_AF-A0A970LEL2-F1
#
_entry.id   AF-A0A970LEL2-F1
#
_cell.length_a   1.000
_cell.length_b   1.000
_cell.length_c   1.000
_cell.angle_alpha   90.00
_cell.angle_beta   90.00
_cell.angle_gamma   90.00
#
_symmetry.space_group_name_H-M   'P 1'
#
loop_
_entity.id
_entity.type
_entity.pdbx_description
1 polymer ?
#
loop_
_entity_poly.entity_id
_entity_poly.type
_entity_poly.pdbx_seq_one_letter_code
_entity_poly.pdbx_strand_id
1 'polypeptide(L)'
;MPIKEARCTNCGSILMADTNEDTVKCLFCRAVMDTSDAFSVAANPEGYEFPNEPQPEEDVAANAASIYNKALKQAHTSKKAQGIARTSQPKTATAQAQSAAPRAQVEKIEMPSAKLSTSAKIKIAAFIGVLCLLIAA
;
A
#
# COMPACT_ATOMS: atom_id res chain seq x y z
N MET A 1 -16.17 7.66 -8.70
CA MET A 1 -16.03 6.24 -8.34
C MET A 1 -16.20 6.13 -6.84
N PRO A 2 -17.38 5.71 -6.33
CA PRO A 2 -17.57 5.41 -4.92
C PRO A 2 -16.84 4.10 -4.61
N ILE A 3 -15.88 4.16 -3.69
CA ILE A 3 -15.12 3.01 -3.23
C ILE A 3 -15.63 2.65 -1.83
N LYS A 4 -15.88 1.36 -1.58
CA LYS A 4 -16.36 0.85 -0.29
C LYS A 4 -15.49 -0.31 0.19
N GLU A 5 -15.39 -0.45 1.51
CA GLU A 5 -14.79 -1.63 2.13
C GLU A 5 -15.55 -2.91 1.76
N ALA A 6 -14.81 -3.92 1.35
CA ALA A 6 -15.27 -5.25 0.99
C ALA A 6 -14.37 -6.30 1.65
N ARG A 7 -14.74 -7.58 1.59
CA ARG A 7 -13.97 -8.68 2.15
C ARG A 7 -13.88 -9.82 1.16
N CYS A 8 -12.70 -10.38 1.00
CA CYS A 8 -12.47 -11.48 0.09
C CYS A 8 -13.24 -12.73 0.54
N THR A 9 -14.07 -13.28 -0.35
CA THR A 9 -14.84 -14.51 -0.12
C THR A 9 -13.97 -15.76 -0.01
N ASN A 10 -12.71 -15.71 -0.50
CA ASN A 10 -11.78 -16.83 -0.47
C ASN A 10 -10.88 -16.85 0.77
N CYS A 11 -10.20 -15.73 1.08
CA CYS A 11 -9.16 -15.67 2.11
C CYS A 11 -9.45 -14.67 3.24
N GLY A 12 -10.61 -14.00 3.22
CA GLY A 12 -11.03 -13.08 4.28
C GLY A 12 -10.28 -11.76 4.36
N SER A 13 -9.34 -11.48 3.46
CA SER A 13 -8.65 -10.19 3.40
C SER A 13 -9.61 -9.04 3.14
N ILE A 14 -9.37 -7.90 3.78
CA ILE A 14 -10.12 -6.66 3.54
C ILE A 14 -9.66 -6.04 2.22
N LEU A 15 -10.63 -5.60 1.41
CA LEU A 15 -10.45 -5.02 0.08
C LEU A 15 -11.18 -3.68 -0.01
N MET A 16 -10.79 -2.88 -0.99
CA MET A 16 -11.51 -1.67 -1.39
C MET A 16 -12.07 -1.90 -2.80
N ALA A 17 -13.39 -2.03 -2.92
CA ALA A 17 -14.04 -2.31 -4.19
C ALA A 17 -14.78 -1.07 -4.71
N ASP A 18 -14.75 -0.85 -6.03
CA ASP A 18 -15.59 0.15 -6.68
C ASP A 18 -17.02 -0.39 -6.73
N THR A 19 -17.97 0.41 -6.25
CA THR A 19 -19.39 0.06 -6.25
C THR A 19 -20.02 -0.07 -7.65
N ASN A 20 -19.35 0.40 -8.71
CA ASN A 20 -19.83 0.30 -10.09
C ASN A 20 -19.29 -0.92 -10.86
N GLU A 21 -18.34 -1.65 -10.28
CA GLU A 21 -17.73 -2.82 -10.93
C GLU A 21 -18.40 -4.10 -10.42
N ASP A 22 -18.76 -5.00 -11.34
CA ASP A 22 -19.43 -6.25 -10.99
C ASP A 22 -18.50 -7.22 -10.22
N THR A 23 -17.19 -7.13 -10.48
CA THR A 23 -16.20 -8.02 -9.87
C THR A 23 -15.04 -7.27 -9.22
N VAL A 24 -14.47 -7.89 -8.19
CA VAL A 24 -13.28 -7.42 -7.50
C VAL A 24 -12.24 -8.53 -7.42
N LYS A 25 -10.98 -8.17 -7.65
CA LYS A 25 -9.84 -9.07 -7.53
C LYS A 25 -9.11 -8.82 -6.21
N CYS A 26 -8.94 -9.87 -5.41
CA CYS A 26 -8.17 -9.81 -4.17
C CYS A 26 -6.68 -9.69 -4.48
N LEU A 27 -5.99 -8.72 -3.88
CA LEU A 27 -4.55 -8.56 -4.07
C LEU A 27 -3.73 -9.68 -3.40
N PHE A 28 -4.27 -10.30 -2.33
CA PHE A 28 -3.54 -11.26 -1.50
C PHE A 28 -3.58 -12.68 -2.06
N CYS A 29 -4.76 -13.20 -2.34
CA CYS A 29 -4.90 -14.56 -2.88
C CYS A 29 -5.06 -14.57 -4.41
N ARG A 30 -5.38 -13.42 -5.04
CA ARG A 30 -5.70 -13.28 -6.48
C ARG A 30 -7.06 -13.83 -6.90
N ALA A 31 -7.94 -14.18 -5.96
CA ALA A 31 -9.30 -14.59 -6.27
C ALA A 31 -10.07 -13.44 -6.93
N VAL A 32 -10.81 -13.76 -7.99
CA VAL A 32 -11.80 -12.86 -8.61
C VAL A 32 -13.16 -13.30 -8.08
N MET A 33 -13.93 -12.35 -7.56
CA MET A 33 -15.23 -12.60 -6.96
C MET A 33 -16.21 -11.49 -7.29
N ASP A 34 -17.50 -11.77 -7.13
CA ASP A 34 -18.54 -10.76 -7.28
C ASP A 34 -18.41 -9.69 -6.18
N THR A 35 -18.50 -8.43 -6.60
CA THR A 35 -18.38 -7.28 -5.72
C THR A 35 -19.51 -7.27 -4.67
N SER A 36 -20.72 -7.72 -5.04
CA SER A 36 -21.85 -7.85 -4.11
C SER A 36 -21.56 -8.82 -2.96
N ASP A 37 -20.95 -9.96 -3.27
CA ASP A 37 -20.65 -11.00 -2.30
C ASP A 37 -19.53 -10.54 -1.36
N ALA A 38 -18.53 -9.87 -1.92
CA ALA A 38 -17.47 -9.27 -1.12
C ALA A 38 -18.01 -8.21 -0.14
N PHE A 39 -19.03 -7.44 -0.52
CA PHE A 39 -19.71 -6.51 0.40
C PHE A 39 -20.55 -7.24 1.45
N SER A 40 -21.25 -8.30 1.07
CA SER A 40 -22.06 -9.12 1.98
C SER A 40 -21.20 -9.74 3.08
N VAL A 41 -20.04 -10.31 2.73
CA VAL A 41 -19.09 -10.91 3.67
C VAL A 41 -18.40 -9.84 4.52
N ALA A 42 -18.19 -8.63 4.00
CA ALA A 42 -17.67 -7.51 4.80
C ALA A 42 -18.67 -7.05 5.87
N ALA A 43 -19.97 -7.02 5.54
CA ALA A 43 -21.01 -6.61 6.47
C ALA A 43 -21.23 -7.62 7.61
N ASN A 44 -21.10 -8.92 7.31
CA ASN A 44 -21.32 -10.01 8.29
C ASN A 44 -20.23 -11.08 8.15
N PRO A 45 -19.01 -10.83 8.64
CA PRO A 45 -17.91 -11.79 8.53
C PRO A 45 -17.99 -12.94 9.53
N GLU A 46 -18.79 -12.80 10.59
CA GLU A 46 -18.91 -13.81 11.64
C GLU A 46 -19.54 -15.10 11.11
N GLY A 47 -18.88 -16.23 11.34
CA GLY A 47 -19.35 -17.54 10.90
C GLY A 47 -19.20 -17.83 9.41
N TYR A 48 -18.68 -16.89 8.61
CA TYR A 48 -18.35 -17.15 7.22
C TYR A 48 -17.08 -18.01 7.14
N GLU A 49 -17.17 -19.15 6.45
CA GLU A 49 -16.03 -20.04 6.21
C GLU A 49 -15.27 -19.61 4.95
N PHE A 50 -13.98 -19.34 5.12
CA PHE A 50 -13.10 -18.95 4.04
C PHE A 50 -12.43 -20.20 3.44
N PRO A 51 -12.73 -20.57 2.18
CA PRO A 51 -12.27 -21.83 1.60
C PRO A 51 -10.75 -21.88 1.35
N ASN A 52 -10.09 -20.72 1.23
CA ASN A 52 -8.64 -20.60 1.01
C ASN A 52 -8.12 -21.45 -0.17
N GLU A 53 -8.91 -21.54 -1.24
CA GLU A 53 -8.55 -22.32 -2.42
C GLU A 53 -7.36 -21.69 -3.15
N PRO A 54 -6.42 -22.53 -3.63
CA PRO A 54 -5.29 -22.06 -4.42
C PRO A 54 -5.79 -21.44 -5.72
N GLN A 55 -5.36 -20.20 -5.98
CA GLN A 55 -5.74 -19.49 -7.18
C GLN A 55 -4.79 -19.86 -8.34
N PRO A 56 -5.31 -19.94 -9.57
CA PRO A 56 -4.51 -20.30 -10.73
C PRO A 56 -3.31 -19.37 -10.89
N GLU A 57 -2.19 -19.92 -11.34
CA GLU A 57 -1.05 -19.10 -11.74
C GLU A 57 -1.42 -18.31 -12.99
N GLU A 58 -1.28 -16.99 -12.91
CA GLU A 58 -1.42 -16.15 -14.08
C GLU A 58 -0.19 -16.30 -14.97
N ASP A 59 -0.40 -16.41 -16.29
CA ASP A 59 0.68 -16.31 -17.25
C ASP A 59 1.28 -14.89 -17.20
N VAL A 60 2.36 -14.78 -16.44
CA VAL A 60 3.10 -13.53 -16.23
C VAL A 60 3.66 -13.01 -17.55
N ALA A 61 4.02 -13.89 -18.50
CA ALA A 61 4.58 -13.47 -19.79
C ALA A 61 3.50 -12.82 -20.66
N ALA A 62 2.30 -13.41 -20.71
CA ALA A 62 1.15 -12.82 -21.41
C ALA A 62 0.72 -11.48 -20.78
N ASN A 63 0.67 -11.39 -19.45
CA ASN A 63 0.29 -10.16 -18.75
C ASN A 63 1.36 -9.05 -18.85
N ALA A 64 2.64 -9.39 -18.78
CA ALA A 64 3.71 -8.40 -18.94
C ALA A 64 3.74 -7.82 -20.36
N ALA A 65 3.58 -8.67 -21.37
CA ALA A 65 3.49 -8.23 -22.76
C ALA A 65 2.27 -7.33 -23.00
N SER A 66 1.11 -7.65 -22.42
CA SER A 66 -0.10 -6.83 -22.58
C SER A 66 0.04 -5.46 -21.93
N ILE A 67 0.63 -5.38 -20.72
CA ILE A 67 0.89 -4.12 -20.02
C ILE A 67 1.92 -3.27 -20.78
N TYR A 68 3.01 -3.87 -21.23
CA TYR A 68 4.03 -3.18 -22.03
C TYR A 68 3.45 -2.58 -23.31
N ASN A 69 2.66 -3.36 -24.04
CA ASN A 69 2.00 -2.91 -25.26
C ASN A 69 0.97 -1.80 -25.00
N LYS A 70 0.22 -1.87 -23.88
CA LYS A 70 -0.72 -0.82 -23.49
C LYS A 70 -0.01 0.48 -23.14
N ALA A 71 1.10 0.41 -22.40
CA ALA A 71 1.92 1.56 -22.05
C ALA A 71 2.55 2.22 -23.29
N LEU A 72 3.07 1.42 -24.24
CA LEU A 72 3.56 1.93 -25.52
C LEU A 72 2.45 2.66 -26.29
N LYS A 73 1.27 2.05 -26.44
CA LYS A 73 0.14 2.68 -27.14
C LYS A 73 -0.24 4.02 -26.51
N GLN A 74 -0.30 4.11 -25.18
CA GLN A 74 -0.58 5.35 -24.45
C GLN A 74 0.51 6.41 -24.62
N ALA A 75 1.79 6.00 -24.68
CA ALA A 75 2.91 6.91 -24.96
C ALA A 75 2.86 7.46 -26.41
N HIS A 76 2.44 6.64 -27.37
CA HIS A 76 2.29 7.06 -28.77
C HIS A 76 1.09 8.00 -28.98
N THR A 77 -0.03 7.80 -28.27
CA THR A 77 -1.19 8.70 -28.35
C THR A 77 -1.01 10.02 -27.61
N SER A 78 -0.16 10.06 -26.57
CA SER A 78 0.05 11.26 -25.74
C SER A 78 0.96 12.31 -26.39
N LYS A 79 1.66 12.00 -27.49
CA LYS A 79 2.52 12.97 -28.21
C LYS A 79 1.77 14.11 -28.92
N LYS A 80 0.43 14.10 -28.96
CA LYS A 80 -0.35 15.17 -29.63
C LYS A 80 -0.81 16.31 -28.71
N ALA A 81 -0.54 16.26 -27.40
CA ALA A 81 -1.09 17.21 -26.42
C ALA A 81 -0.04 17.97 -25.57
N GLN A 82 1.19 18.14 -26.04
CA GLN A 82 2.16 19.04 -25.40
C GLN A 82 2.70 20.07 -26.39
N GLY A 83 1.81 20.97 -26.79
CA GLY A 83 2.13 22.22 -27.45
C GLY A 83 1.62 23.40 -26.62
N ILE A 84 2.04 23.52 -25.36
CA ILE A 84 1.93 24.78 -24.61
C ILE A 84 3.30 25.05 -23.98
N ALA A 85 3.89 26.14 -24.43
CA ALA A 85 5.24 26.59 -24.16
C ALA A 85 5.51 26.73 -22.65
N ARG A 86 6.49 25.98 -22.13
CA ARG A 86 7.20 26.38 -20.92
C ARG A 86 8.26 27.39 -21.33
N THR A 87 8.03 28.66 -21.02
CA THR A 87 9.02 29.72 -21.04
C THR A 87 10.22 29.31 -20.19
N SER A 88 11.35 29.12 -20.86
CA SER A 88 12.68 28.91 -20.30
C SER A 88 13.16 30.17 -19.58
N GLN A 89 13.39 30.09 -18.26
CA GLN A 89 14.32 30.99 -17.59
C GLN A 89 15.75 30.44 -17.72
N PRO A 90 16.74 31.27 -18.10
CA PRO A 90 18.13 30.84 -18.15
C PRO A 90 18.75 30.92 -16.75
N LYS A 91 19.28 29.80 -16.25
CA LYS A 91 20.28 29.81 -15.17
C LYS A 91 21.61 29.33 -15.75
N THR A 92 22.59 30.20 -15.59
CA THR A 92 23.96 30.15 -16.07
C THR A 92 24.67 28.82 -15.80
N ALA A 93 25.50 28.46 -16.79
CA ALA A 93 26.25 27.22 -16.88
C ALA A 93 27.44 27.15 -15.91
N THR A 94 27.68 25.95 -15.41
CA THR A 94 29.02 25.40 -15.22
C THR A 94 29.02 23.92 -15.64
N ALA A 95 29.72 23.65 -16.75
CA ALA A 95 30.24 22.35 -17.19
C ALA A 95 31.17 21.75 -16.09
N GLN A 96 31.44 20.46 -15.91
CA GLN A 96 31.24 19.13 -16.52
C GLN A 96 31.51 18.16 -15.33
N ALA A 97 30.96 16.95 -15.19
CA ALA A 97 31.29 15.76 -15.97
C ALA A 97 30.44 14.57 -15.45
N GLN A 98 30.04 13.68 -16.36
CA GLN A 98 29.39 12.42 -16.04
C GLN A 98 30.33 11.47 -15.29
N SER A 99 29.88 10.92 -14.16
CA SER A 99 30.32 9.61 -13.70
C SER A 99 29.20 8.92 -12.90
N ALA A 100 28.97 7.66 -13.27
CA ALA A 100 28.23 6.57 -12.60
C ALA A 100 27.19 6.91 -11.52
N ALA A 101 25.94 6.49 -11.78
CA ALA A 101 24.87 6.43 -10.77
C ALA A 101 25.34 5.73 -9.48
N PRO A 102 25.30 6.39 -8.31
CA PRO A 102 25.52 5.71 -7.06
C PRO A 102 24.26 4.92 -6.71
N ARG A 103 24.38 3.59 -6.71
CA ARG A 103 23.41 2.70 -6.07
C ARG A 103 23.20 3.21 -4.64
N ALA A 104 21.97 3.56 -4.31
CA ALA A 104 21.60 4.01 -2.98
C ALA A 104 22.06 2.97 -1.95
N GLN A 105 23.00 3.37 -1.11
CA GLN A 105 23.45 2.56 0.02
C GLN A 105 22.27 2.49 0.99
N VAL A 106 21.86 1.26 1.31
CA VAL A 106 20.87 1.00 2.36
C VAL A 106 21.53 1.37 3.69
N GLU A 107 21.32 2.61 4.11
CA GLU A 107 21.67 3.05 5.45
C GLU A 107 20.72 2.32 6.41
N LYS A 108 21.28 1.44 7.23
CA LYS A 108 20.54 0.77 8.31
C LYS A 108 19.89 1.84 9.17
N ILE A 109 18.57 1.91 9.14
CA ILE A 109 17.80 2.65 10.14
C ILE A 109 17.98 1.88 11.45
N GLU A 110 19.01 2.22 12.22
CA GLU A 110 19.07 1.84 13.62
C GLU A 110 17.92 2.55 14.33
N MET A 111 17.03 1.76 14.94
CA MET A 111 15.96 2.32 15.76
C MET A 111 16.60 3.16 16.88
N PRO A 112 16.11 4.39 17.13
CA PRO A 112 16.60 5.17 18.25
C PRO A 112 16.30 4.38 19.53
N SER A 113 17.37 3.96 20.21
CA SER A 113 17.26 3.34 21.54
C SER A 113 16.53 4.34 22.44
N ALA A 114 15.28 4.03 22.78
CA ALA A 114 14.46 4.85 23.66
C ALA A 114 15.03 4.80 25.09
N LYS A 115 16.10 5.56 25.33
CA LYS A 115 16.60 5.83 26.68
C LYS A 115 15.60 6.73 27.38
N LEU A 116 14.66 6.13 28.12
CA LEU A 116 13.81 6.88 29.05
C LEU A 116 14.69 7.68 30.02
N SER A 117 14.42 8.99 30.13
CA SER A 117 15.12 9.85 31.07
C SER A 117 14.89 9.39 32.52
N THR A 118 15.86 9.64 33.40
CA THR A 118 15.76 9.26 34.82
C THR A 118 14.52 9.85 35.47
N SER A 119 14.12 11.06 35.06
CA SER A 119 12.88 11.70 35.51
C SER A 119 11.61 10.98 35.04
N ALA A 120 11.60 10.41 33.83
CA ALA A 120 10.48 9.61 33.35
C ALA A 120 10.35 8.28 34.13
N LYS A 121 11.49 7.64 34.47
CA LYS A 121 11.50 6.42 35.28
C LYS A 121 10.94 6.64 36.68
N ILE A 122 11.31 7.76 37.33
CA ILE A 122 10.81 8.11 38.67
C ILE A 122 9.30 8.36 38.64
N LYS A 123 8.78 9.07 37.64
CA LYS A 123 7.34 9.33 37.50
C LYS A 123 6.54 8.06 37.29
N ILE A 124 7.02 7.13 36.46
CA ILE A 124 6.38 5.84 36.24
C ILE A 124 6.37 5.01 37.53
N ALA A 125 7.49 4.94 38.25
CA ALA A 125 7.58 4.20 39.51
C ALA A 125 6.66 4.78 40.60
N ALA A 126 6.57 6.11 40.70
CA ALA A 126 5.66 6.77 41.65
C ALA A 126 4.19 6.47 41.32
N PHE A 127 3.82 6.46 40.03
CA PHE A 127 2.45 6.18 39.61
C PHE A 127 2.04 4.73 39.92
N ILE A 128 2.94 3.77 39.66
CA ILE A 128 2.72 2.36 40.00
C ILE A 128 2.61 2.19 41.52
N GLY A 129 3.47 2.85 42.30
CA GLY A 129 3.41 2.80 43.76
C GLY A 129 2.09 3.30 44.33
N VAL A 130 1.56 4.43 43.81
CA VAL A 130 0.25 4.97 44.22
C VAL A 130 -0.88 4.03 43.80
N LEU A 131 -0.82 3.45 42.60
CA LEU A 131 -1.82 2.50 42.11
C LEU A 131 -1.87 1.24 43.00
N CYS A 132 -0.72 0.68 43.38
CA CYS A 132 -0.66 -0.47 44.28
C CYS A 132 -1.21 -0.13 45.68
N LEU A 133 -0.95 1.08 46.19
CA LEU A 133 -1.49 1.54 47.46
C LEU A 133 -3.01 1.71 47.45
N LEU A 134 -3.58 2.13 46.31
CA LEU A 134 -5.04 2.27 46.14
C LEU A 134 -5.76 0.92 45.99
N ILE A 135 -5.08 -0.11 45.46
CA ILE A 135 -5.65 -1.46 45.32
C ILE A 135 -5.56 -2.24 46.64
N ALA A 136 -4.59 -1.91 47.50
CA ALA A 136 -4.36 -2.58 48.78
C ALA A 136 -5.09 -1.94 49.98
N ALA A 137 -5.81 -0.82 49.77
CA ALA A 137 -6.66 -0.15 50.76
C ALA A 137 -8.13 -0.56 50.57
#